data_AF-A0A9D4CP90-F1
#
_entry.id   AF-A0A9D4CP90-F1
#
_cell.length_a   1.000
_cell.length_b   1.000
_cell.length_c   1.000
_cell.angle_alpha   90.00
_cell.angle_beta   90.00
_cell.angle_gamma   90.00
#
_symmetry.space_group_name_H-M   'P 1'
#
loop_
_entity.id
_entity.type
_entity.pdbx_description
1 polymer ?
#
loop_
_entity_poly.entity_id
_entity_poly.type
_entity_poly.pdbx_seq_one_letter_code
_entity_poly.pdbx_strand_id
1 'polypeptide(L)'
;MSTLEEIMNMDQSMPYDKSARGRVVFASSPETYTDANGETKQAKSVAIADDKKAVKVVSYDPTQFNKLVEGKTIMLRNFIRRDGYIILT
;
A
#
# COMPACT_ATOMS: atom_id res chain seq x y z
N MET A 1 14.11 8.32 6.03
CA MET A 1 12.88 7.55 5.77
C MET A 1 11.79 8.16 6.62
N SER A 2 10.58 8.30 6.07
CA SER A 2 9.45 8.84 6.83
C SER A 2 8.73 7.71 7.55
N THR A 3 8.11 8.03 8.68
CA THR A 3 7.17 7.14 9.37
C THR A 3 5.85 7.06 8.58
N LEU A 4 5.07 6.01 8.84
CA LEU A 4 3.74 5.85 8.31
C LEU A 4 2.79 6.93 8.84
N GLU A 5 2.96 7.37 10.09
CA GLU A 5 2.21 8.49 10.65
C GLU A 5 2.47 9.80 9.88
N GLU A 6 3.73 10.14 9.62
CA GLU A 6 4.10 11.31 8.82
C GLU A 6 3.47 11.24 7.43
N ILE A 7 3.55 10.09 6.73
CA ILE A 7 2.93 9.93 5.40
C ILE A 7 1.42 10.16 5.45
N MET A 8 0.75 9.66 6.49
CA MET A 8 -0.71 9.75 6.57
C MET A 8 -1.21 11.16 6.94
N ASN A 9 -0.34 12.00 7.51
CA ASN A 9 -0.63 13.38 7.89
C ASN A 9 -0.15 14.42 6.86
N MET A 10 0.53 14.00 5.79
CA MET A 10 0.93 14.90 4.70
C MET A 10 -0.27 15.35 3.85
N ASP A 11 -0.15 16.57 3.30
CA ASP A 11 -1.06 17.06 2.27
C ASP A 11 -1.06 16.13 1.06
N GLN A 12 -2.22 16.00 0.41
CA GLN A 12 -2.37 15.13 -0.77
C GLN A 12 -1.65 15.74 -1.99
N SER A 13 -0.33 15.58 -2.09
CA SER A 13 0.46 15.97 -3.27
C SER A 13 1.02 14.74 -3.98
N MET A 14 0.75 14.60 -5.28
CA MET A 14 1.30 13.52 -6.12
C MET A 14 2.38 14.06 -7.06
N PRO A 15 3.41 13.26 -7.40
CA PRO A 15 3.84 12.00 -6.76
C PRO A 15 4.72 12.25 -5.52
N TYR A 16 4.65 11.35 -4.52
CA TYR A 16 5.47 11.47 -3.31
C TYR A 16 6.90 10.97 -3.56
N ASP A 17 7.89 11.83 -3.31
CA ASP A 17 9.33 11.52 -3.36
C ASP A 17 9.82 10.78 -2.09
N LYS A 18 9.03 10.82 -1.02
CA LYS A 18 9.34 10.19 0.25
C LYS A 18 9.09 8.69 0.22
N SER A 19 9.96 7.95 0.90
CA SER A 19 9.81 6.52 1.14
C SER A 19 9.55 6.23 2.61
N ALA A 20 8.78 5.17 2.87
CA ALA A 20 8.59 4.59 4.20
C ALA A 20 8.89 3.11 4.20
N ARG A 21 9.13 2.59 5.39
CA ARG A 21 9.39 1.17 5.65
C ARG A 21 8.41 0.68 6.70
N GLY A 22 7.87 -0.51 6.50
CA GLY A 22 7.04 -1.14 7.52
C GLY A 22 6.92 -2.64 7.30
N ARG A 23 6.45 -3.33 8.34
CA ARG A 23 6.24 -4.78 8.33
C ARG A 23 4.79 -5.08 7.97
N VAL A 24 4.58 -6.00 7.04
CA VAL A 24 3.25 -6.51 6.72
C VAL A 24 2.76 -7.32 7.93
N VAL A 25 1.72 -6.81 8.59
CA VAL A 25 1.09 -7.45 9.75
C VAL A 25 -0.18 -8.22 9.39
N PHE A 26 -0.75 -7.93 8.22
CA PHE A 26 -1.87 -8.67 7.64
C PHE A 26 -1.80 -8.64 6.12
N ALA A 27 -2.14 -9.74 5.45
CA ALA A 27 -2.27 -9.77 3.99
C ALA A 27 -3.53 -10.54 3.54
N SER A 28 -4.40 -9.89 2.77
CA SER A 28 -5.54 -10.56 2.16
C SER A 28 -5.11 -11.48 1.02
N SER A 29 -5.98 -12.41 0.63
CA SER A 29 -5.90 -13.02 -0.70
C SER A 29 -6.11 -11.95 -1.78
N PRO A 30 -5.50 -12.09 -2.97
CA PRO A 30 -5.86 -11.28 -4.13
C PRO A 30 -7.34 -11.42 -4.46
N GLU A 31 -8.01 -10.30 -4.73
CA GLU A 31 -9.40 -10.22 -5.13
C GLU A 31 -9.49 -9.78 -6.59
N THR A 32 -10.37 -10.42 -7.35
CA THR A 32 -10.66 -10.04 -8.74
C THR A 32 -11.86 -9.11 -8.78
N TYR A 33 -11.78 -8.03 -9.56
CA TYR A 33 -12.88 -7.08 -9.76
C TYR A 33 -12.95 -6.63 -11.22
N THR A 34 -14.11 -6.13 -11.63
CA THR A 34 -14.30 -5.48 -12.93
C THR A 34 -14.17 -3.98 -12.74
N ASP A 35 -13.27 -3.33 -13.48
CA ASP A 35 -13.10 -1.88 -13.41
C ASP A 35 -14.16 -1.11 -14.22
N ALA A 36 -14.08 0.23 -14.19
CA ALA A 36 -15.03 1.09 -14.88
C ALA A 36 -14.99 0.94 -16.42
N ASN A 37 -13.93 0.36 -16.98
CA ASN A 37 -13.79 0.08 -18.41
C ASN A 37 -14.28 -1.32 -18.79
N GLY A 38 -14.78 -2.10 -17.83
CA GLY A 38 -15.18 -3.50 -18.06
C GLY A 38 -14.02 -4.48 -18.04
N GLU A 39 -12.81 -4.05 -17.68
CA GLU A 39 -11.64 -4.94 -17.64
C GLU A 39 -11.59 -5.72 -16.32
N THR A 40 -11.26 -7.01 -16.41
CA THR A 40 -10.99 -7.82 -15.22
C THR A 40 -9.61 -7.47 -14.67
N LYS A 41 -9.58 -6.99 -13.43
CA LYS A 41 -8.37 -6.58 -12.70
C LYS A 41 -8.26 -7.34 -11.38
N GLN A 42 -7.10 -7.25 -10.76
CA GLN A 42 -6.86 -7.81 -9.43
C GLN A 42 -6.36 -6.74 -8.47
N ALA A 43 -6.74 -6.86 -7.20
CA ALA A 43 -6.24 -6.04 -6.13
C ALA A 43 -5.82 -6.92 -4.94
N LYS A 44 -4.80 -6.48 -4.20
CA LYS A 44 -4.42 -7.10 -2.92
C LYS A 44 -4.33 -6.04 -1.86
N SER A 45 -5.00 -6.28 -0.73
CA SER A 45 -4.94 -5.40 0.44
C SER A 45 -4.02 -5.99 1.49
N VAL A 46 -3.14 -5.16 2.06
CA VAL A 46 -2.30 -5.51 3.19
C VAL A 46 -2.36 -4.43 4.26
N ALA A 47 -2.11 -4.81 5.52
CA ALA A 47 -1.84 -3.86 6.58
C ALA A 47 -0.33 -3.85 6.85
N ILE A 48 0.25 -2.66 6.89
CA ILE A 48 1.67 -2.46 7.15
C ILE A 48 1.80 -1.62 8.42
N ALA A 49 2.66 -2.04 9.34
CA ALA A 49 2.94 -1.33 10.58
C ALA A 49 4.40 -0.93 10.71
N ASP A 50 4.64 0.25 11.27
CA ASP A 50 5.91 0.67 11.84
C ASP A 50 5.76 0.86 13.37
N ASP A 51 6.70 1.57 14.01
CA ASP A 51 6.65 1.85 15.44
C ASP A 51 5.59 2.88 15.85
N LYS A 52 4.96 3.57 14.89
CA LYS A 52 3.99 4.65 15.14
C LYS A 52 2.57 4.24 14.80
N LYS A 53 2.35 3.55 13.68
CA LYS A 53 1.00 3.26 13.19
C LYS A 53 0.93 2.05 12.26
N ALA A 54 -0.25 1.48 12.15
CA ALA A 54 -0.61 0.55 11.08
C ALA A 54 -1.44 1.27 10.00
N VAL A 55 -1.11 1.03 8.72
CA VAL A 55 -1.75 1.65 7.56
C VAL A 55 -2.19 0.57 6.58
N LYS A 56 -3.40 0.73 6.02
CA LYS A 56 -3.88 -0.09 4.92
C LYS A 56 -3.17 0.30 3.63
N VAL A 57 -2.65 -0.69 2.92
CA VAL A 57 -2.02 -0.54 1.62
C VAL A 57 -2.73 -1.44 0.61
N VAL A 58 -3.05 -0.89 -0.55
CA VAL A 58 -3.69 -1.61 -1.66
C VAL A 58 -2.72 -1.62 -2.84
N SER A 59 -2.53 -2.77 -3.47
CA SER A 59 -1.79 -2.87 -4.72
C SER A 59 -2.71 -3.40 -5.82
N TYR A 60 -2.64 -2.77 -6.98
CA TYR A 60 -3.33 -3.20 -8.20
C TYR A 60 -2.37 -3.89 -9.20
N ASP A 61 -1.11 -4.10 -8.80
CA ASP A 61 -0.07 -4.75 -9.61
C ASP A 61 0.13 -6.20 -9.13
N PRO A 62 -0.39 -7.21 -9.87
CA PRO A 62 -0.27 -8.61 -9.48
C PRO A 62 1.18 -9.09 -9.37
N THR A 63 2.12 -8.45 -10.07
CA THR A 63 3.54 -8.83 -10.04
C THR A 63 4.17 -8.57 -8.66
N GLN A 64 3.55 -7.72 -7.83
CA GLN A 64 4.02 -7.40 -6.48
C GLN A 64 3.38 -8.25 -5.39
N PHE A 65 2.34 -9.02 -5.67
CA PHE A 65 1.57 -9.73 -4.63
C PHE A 65 2.41 -10.72 -3.81
N ASN A 66 3.43 -11.32 -4.41
CA ASN A 66 4.37 -12.25 -3.76
C ASN A 66 5.34 -11.54 -2.79
N LYS A 67 5.46 -10.21 -2.89
CA LYS A 67 6.24 -9.37 -1.97
C LYS A 67 5.40 -8.91 -0.78
N LEU A 68 4.08 -8.83 -0.98
CA LEU A 68 3.07 -8.41 0.00
C LEU A 68 2.58 -9.60 0.83
N VAL A 69 3.46 -10.14 1.68
CA VAL A 69 3.20 -11.33 2.50
C VAL A 69 3.44 -10.99 3.97
N GLU A 70 2.60 -11.53 4.85
CA GLU A 70 2.72 -11.34 6.30
C GLU A 70 4.13 -11.65 6.83
N GLY A 71 4.54 -10.87 7.81
CA GLY A 71 5.85 -10.97 8.43
C GLY A 71 6.98 -10.30 7.63
N LYS A 72 6.83 -10.07 6.32
CA LYS A 72 7.86 -9.39 5.51
C LYS A 72 7.90 -7.90 5.81
N THR A 73 9.10 -7.35 5.80
CA THR A 73 9.30 -5.90 5.80
C THR A 73 9.40 -5.41 4.37
N ILE A 74 8.61 -4.41 4.02
CA ILE A 74 8.58 -3.82 2.68
C ILE A 74 8.89 -2.33 2.73
N MET A 75 9.29 -1.80 1.58
CA MET A 75 9.52 -0.36 1.39
C MET A 75 8.44 0.19 0.47
N LEU A 76 7.75 1.23 0.94
CA LEU A 76 6.80 2.00 0.16
C LEU A 76 7.57 3.08 -0.61
N ARG A 77 7.47 3.03 -1.93
CA ARG A 77 8.03 4.01 -2.88
C ARG A 77 6.99 4.24 -3.97
N ASN A 78 7.03 5.41 -4.61
CA ASN A 78 6.14 5.76 -5.73
C ASN A 78 4.69 5.38 -5.41
N PHE A 79 4.17 5.83 -4.27
CA PHE A 79 2.84 5.45 -3.82
C PHE A 79 1.89 6.63 -3.95
N ILE A 80 0.59 6.34 -3.87
CA ILE A 80 -0.48 7.32 -3.83
C ILE A 80 -1.13 7.25 -2.45
N ARG A 81 -1.07 8.32 -1.67
CA ARG A 81 -1.87 8.44 -0.45
C ARG A 81 -3.30 8.86 -0.78
N ARG A 82 -4.27 8.09 -0.31
CA ARG A 82 -5.70 8.40 -0.27
C ARG A 82 -6.11 8.59 1.19
N ASP A 83 -7.32 9.09 1.40
CA ASP A 83 -7.80 9.28 2.76
C ASP A 83 -7.88 7.93 3.52
N GLY A 84 -7.04 7.79 4.55
CA GLY A 84 -6.95 6.57 5.35
C GLY A 84 -6.16 5.38 4.78
N TYR A 85 -5.67 5.43 3.53
CA TYR A 85 -4.90 4.31 2.95
C TYR A 85 -3.89 4.72 1.87
N ILE A 86 -2.99 3.80 1.52
CA ILE A 86 -1.97 3.99 0.48
C ILE A 86 -2.25 3.03 -0.68
N ILE A 87 -2.04 3.49 -1.92
CA ILE A 87 -2.03 2.67 -3.13
C ILE A 87 -0.58 2.54 -3.60
N LEU A 88 -0.12 1.30 -3.78
CA LEU A 88 1.14 0.99 -4.44
C LEU A 88 0.92 0.96 -5.96
N THR A 89 1.74 1.73 -6.68
CA THR A 89 1.78 1.73 -8.14
C THR A 89 3.00 0.99 -8.68
#